data_AF-A0A7X7SUS8-F1
#
_entry.id   AF-A0A7X7SUS8-F1
#
_cell.length_a   1.000
_cell.length_b   1.000
_cell.length_c   1.000
_cell.angle_alpha   90.00
_cell.angle_beta   90.00
_cell.angle_gamma   90.00
#
_symmetry.space_group_name_H-M   'P 1'
#
loop_
_entity.id
_entity.type
_entity.pdbx_description
1 polymer ?
#
loop_
_entity_poly.entity_id
_entity_poly.type
_entity_poly.pdbx_seq_one_letter_code
_entity_poly.pdbx_strand_id
1 'polypeptide(L)'
;MDGNTAFRHEYVKGPGLFKKISSLKLFFNEDARREAYNESDSLLKCLKQARQDWLAAVENFDQAENDDMIDYYIYKMKACQIRYNYLLKRAKELGLRNDLYEAQ
;
A
#
# COMPACT_ATOMS: atom_id res chain seq x y z
N MET A 1 70.05 -42.25 -5.27
CA MET A 1 68.92 -43.17 -5.36
C MET A 1 67.96 -42.82 -4.24
N ASP A 2 66.68 -43.06 -4.50
CA ASP A 2 65.50 -42.88 -3.62
C ASP A 2 65.05 -41.40 -3.54
N GLY A 3 64.03 -40.91 -4.24
CA GLY A 3 62.81 -41.55 -4.72
C GLY A 3 61.68 -41.27 -3.72
N ASN A 4 60.91 -40.18 -3.89
CA ASN A 4 59.49 -40.24 -3.57
C ASN A 4 58.64 -39.18 -4.28
N THR A 5 57.50 -39.67 -4.74
CA THR A 5 56.52 -39.06 -5.62
C THR A 5 55.42 -38.42 -4.78
N ALA A 6 55.02 -37.18 -5.09
CA ALA A 6 53.70 -36.68 -4.68
C ALA A 6 53.22 -35.65 -5.70
N PHE A 7 52.35 -36.12 -6.60
CA PHE A 7 51.49 -35.30 -7.45
C PHE A 7 50.85 -34.16 -6.65
N ARG A 8 51.21 -32.91 -6.94
CA ARG A 8 50.42 -31.75 -6.53
C ARG A 8 49.21 -31.67 -7.45
N HIS A 9 48.08 -32.13 -6.94
CA HIS A 9 46.77 -31.92 -7.54
C HIS A 9 46.40 -30.43 -7.38
N GLU A 10 46.49 -29.67 -8.47
CA GLU A 10 45.97 -28.30 -8.51
C GLU A 10 44.44 -28.34 -8.42
N TYR A 11 43.90 -27.94 -7.28
CA TYR A 11 42.48 -27.65 -7.15
C TYR A 11 42.16 -26.36 -7.91
N VAL A 12 41.72 -26.51 -9.16
CA VAL A 12 41.13 -25.42 -9.93
C VAL A 12 39.80 -25.03 -9.29
N LYS A 13 39.74 -23.86 -8.64
CA LYS A 13 38.49 -23.22 -8.20
C LYS A 13 37.69 -22.80 -9.45
N GLY A 14 36.71 -23.60 -9.84
CA GLY A 14 35.73 -23.24 -10.87
C GLY A 14 34.83 -22.06 -10.43
N PRO A 15 34.35 -21.24 -11.37
CA PRO A 15 33.63 -20.00 -11.07
C PRO A 15 32.23 -20.26 -10.49
N GLY A 16 31.91 -19.55 -9.41
CA GLY A 16 30.67 -19.67 -8.66
C GLY A 16 29.41 -19.43 -9.49
N LEU A 17 28.48 -20.39 -9.42
CA LEU A 17 27.13 -20.37 -10.00
C LEU A 17 26.16 -19.37 -9.34
N PHE A 18 26.63 -18.48 -8.45
CA PHE A 18 25.75 -17.63 -7.64
C PHE A 18 25.39 -16.27 -8.27
N LYS A 19 25.88 -15.95 -9.48
CA LYS A 19 25.59 -14.64 -10.12
C LYS A 19 24.16 -14.50 -10.68
N LYS A 20 23.46 -15.61 -10.94
CA LYS A 20 22.12 -15.62 -11.56
C LYS A 20 20.96 -15.28 -10.61
N ILE A 21 21.21 -15.16 -9.31
CA ILE A 21 20.17 -14.87 -8.31
C ILE A 21 20.00 -13.35 -8.10
N SER A 22 21.00 -12.55 -8.51
CA SER A 22 20.99 -11.09 -8.35
C SER A 22 19.90 -10.42 -9.20
N SER A 23 19.73 -10.87 -10.45
CA SER A 23 18.70 -10.35 -11.36
C SER A 23 17.29 -10.72 -10.89
N LEU A 24 17.08 -11.95 -10.39
CA LEU A 24 15.78 -12.41 -9.92
C LEU A 24 15.27 -11.60 -8.70
N LYS A 25 16.17 -11.22 -7.79
CA LYS A 25 15.84 -10.35 -6.64
C LYS A 25 15.40 -8.94 -7.05
N LEU A 26 15.85 -8.46 -8.21
CA LEU A 26 15.48 -7.15 -8.74
C LEU A 26 14.06 -7.17 -9.31
N PHE A 27 13.73 -8.19 -10.11
CA PHE A 27 12.39 -8.34 -10.69
C PHE A 27 11.31 -8.53 -9.62
N PHE A 28 11.51 -9.39 -8.61
CA PHE A 28 10.57 -9.55 -7.50
C PHE A 28 10.34 -8.28 -6.67
N ASN A 29 11.27 -7.33 -6.71
CA ASN A 29 11.18 -6.08 -5.95
C ASN A 29 10.39 -4.99 -6.71
N GLU A 30 10.40 -5.01 -8.06
CA GLU A 30 9.62 -4.05 -8.85
C GLU A 30 8.11 -4.33 -8.80
N ASP A 31 7.70 -5.60 -8.94
CA ASP A 31 6.28 -5.95 -8.92
C ASP A 31 5.65 -5.66 -7.55
N ALA A 32 6.33 -6.01 -6.45
CA ALA A 32 5.88 -5.70 -5.10
C ALA A 32 5.76 -4.17 -4.83
N ARG A 33 6.68 -3.37 -5.40
CA ARG A 33 6.60 -1.89 -5.29
C ARG A 33 5.43 -1.33 -6.08
N ARG A 34 5.14 -1.85 -7.28
CA ARG A 34 3.99 -1.45 -8.09
C ARG A 34 2.68 -1.79 -7.40
N GLU A 35 2.57 -2.97 -6.81
CA GLU A 35 1.38 -3.38 -6.04
C GLU A 35 1.15 -2.47 -4.83
N ALA A 36 2.19 -2.20 -4.04
CA ALA A 36 2.09 -1.30 -2.89
C ALA A 36 1.71 0.15 -3.28
N TYR A 37 2.25 0.64 -4.40
CA TYR A 37 1.89 1.94 -4.96
C TYR A 37 0.41 1.96 -5.40
N ASN A 38 -0.05 0.94 -6.11
CA ASN A 38 -1.44 0.82 -6.55
C ASN A 38 -2.42 0.74 -5.36
N GLU A 39 -2.05 0.03 -4.28
CA GLU A 39 -2.84 -0.02 -3.05
C GLU A 39 -2.93 1.36 -2.38
N SER A 40 -1.81 2.09 -2.36
CA SER A 40 -1.76 3.46 -1.81
C SER A 40 -2.65 4.43 -2.60
N ASP A 41 -2.58 4.38 -3.93
CA ASP A 41 -3.43 5.18 -4.82
C ASP A 41 -4.92 4.84 -4.64
N SER A 42 -5.24 3.55 -4.54
CA SER A 42 -6.61 3.08 -4.29
C SER A 42 -7.13 3.58 -2.94
N LEU A 43 -6.29 3.53 -1.90
CA LEU A 43 -6.63 4.03 -0.57
C LEU A 43 -6.89 5.54 -0.59
N LEU A 44 -6.05 6.32 -1.27
CA LEU A 44 -6.23 7.78 -1.40
C LEU A 44 -7.52 8.12 -2.15
N LYS A 45 -7.84 7.39 -3.23
CA LYS A 45 -9.13 7.54 -3.94
C LYS A 45 -10.31 7.23 -3.03
N CYS A 46 -10.25 6.13 -2.27
CA CYS A 46 -11.28 5.77 -1.30
C CYS A 46 -11.46 6.84 -0.22
N LEU A 47 -10.36 7.42 0.26
CA LEU A 47 -10.37 8.49 1.26
C LEU A 47 -11.04 9.76 0.72
N LYS A 48 -10.69 10.17 -0.50
CA LYS A 48 -11.31 11.31 -1.20
C LYS A 48 -12.82 11.08 -1.35
N GLN A 49 -13.22 9.89 -1.81
CA GLN A 49 -14.63 9.54 -1.96
C GLN A 49 -15.36 9.58 -0.61
N ALA A 50 -14.78 9.01 0.45
CA ALA A 50 -15.42 9.02 1.78
C ALA A 50 -15.62 10.44 2.33
N ARG A 51 -14.70 11.37 2.03
CA ARG A 51 -14.86 12.80 2.34
C ARG A 51 -16.01 13.42 1.56
N GLN A 52 -16.09 13.17 0.25
CA GLN A 52 -17.19 13.67 -0.59
C GLN A 52 -18.54 13.12 -0.15
N ASP A 53 -18.61 11.81 0.14
CA ASP A 53 -19.83 11.17 0.66
C ASP A 53 -20.28 11.82 1.98
N TRP A 54 -19.33 12.15 2.87
CA TRP A 54 -19.64 12.82 4.12
C TRP A 54 -20.16 14.25 3.90
N LEU A 55 -19.48 15.04 3.08
CA LEU A 55 -19.91 16.41 2.75
C LEU A 55 -21.30 16.42 2.10
N ALA A 56 -21.53 15.51 1.16
CA ALA A 56 -22.83 15.36 0.51
C ALA A 56 -23.92 14.93 1.53
N ALA A 57 -23.60 14.07 2.51
CA ALA A 57 -24.58 13.72 3.54
C ALA A 57 -24.93 14.92 4.44
N VAL A 58 -23.97 15.80 4.72
CA VAL A 58 -24.21 17.04 5.47
C VAL A 58 -25.04 18.03 4.65
N GLU A 59 -24.69 18.28 3.40
CA GLU A 59 -25.40 19.20 2.51
C GLU A 59 -26.85 18.75 2.25
N ASN A 60 -27.07 17.44 2.09
CA ASN A 60 -28.40 16.90 1.83
C ASN A 60 -29.25 16.73 3.10
N PHE A 61 -28.68 16.88 4.30
CA PHE A 61 -29.45 16.80 5.55
C PHE A 61 -30.60 17.82 5.58
N ASP A 62 -30.35 19.02 5.04
CA ASP A 62 -31.34 20.09 4.97
C ASP A 62 -32.56 19.74 4.09
N GLN A 63 -32.48 18.68 3.28
CA GLN A 63 -33.58 18.15 2.46
C GLN A 63 -34.45 17.12 3.20
N ALA A 64 -34.20 16.87 4.48
CA ALA A 64 -35.01 15.94 5.26
C ALA A 64 -36.40 16.55 5.56
N GLU A 65 -37.45 15.94 5.00
CA GLU A 65 -38.84 16.44 5.13
C GLU A 65 -39.63 15.80 6.28
N ASN A 66 -39.13 14.71 6.85
CA ASN A 66 -39.80 13.95 7.91
C ASN A 66 -38.78 13.28 8.85
N ASP A 67 -39.29 12.78 9.98
CA ASP A 67 -38.47 12.18 11.04
C ASP A 67 -37.63 10.98 10.56
N ASP A 68 -38.17 10.13 9.69
CA ASP A 68 -37.44 8.99 9.11
C ASP A 68 -36.24 9.46 8.27
N MET A 69 -36.41 10.54 7.51
CA MET A 69 -35.34 11.13 6.70
C MET A 69 -34.29 11.82 7.57
N ILE A 70 -34.69 12.46 8.67
CA ILE A 70 -33.77 13.04 9.66
C ILE A 70 -32.89 11.92 10.23
N ASP A 71 -33.49 10.84 10.71
CA ASP A 71 -32.78 9.69 11.24
C ASP A 71 -31.84 9.09 10.20
N TYR A 72 -32.32 8.88 8.97
CA TYR A 72 -31.50 8.39 7.85
C TYR A 72 -30.24 9.22 7.67
N TYR A 73 -30.35 10.56 7.58
CA TYR A 73 -29.17 11.40 7.36
C TYR A 73 -28.24 11.44 8.58
N ILE A 74 -28.77 11.39 9.81
CA ILE A 74 -27.93 11.27 11.02
C ILE A 74 -27.08 10.00 10.96
N TYR A 75 -27.69 8.85 10.67
CA TYR A 75 -26.97 7.58 10.56
C TYR A 75 -25.98 7.60 9.38
N LYS A 76 -26.38 8.17 8.24
CA LYS A 76 -25.52 8.31 7.05
C LYS A 76 -24.28 9.15 7.35
N MET A 77 -24.45 10.33 7.94
CA MET A 77 -23.35 11.21 8.32
C MET A 77 -22.38 10.50 9.27
N LYS A 78 -22.91 9.79 10.29
CA LYS A 78 -22.10 9.02 11.23
C LYS A 78 -21.32 7.89 10.54
N ALA A 79 -21.95 7.16 9.63
CA ALA A 79 -21.30 6.09 8.87
C ALA A 79 -20.19 6.64 7.96
N CYS A 80 -20.45 7.73 7.24
CA CYS A 80 -19.47 8.40 6.39
C CYS A 80 -18.27 8.92 7.20
N GLN A 81 -18.52 9.56 8.35
CA GLN A 81 -17.46 10.03 9.25
C GLN A 81 -16.58 8.88 9.76
N ILE A 82 -17.19 7.77 10.21
CA ILE A 82 -16.45 6.58 10.66
C ILE A 82 -15.58 6.02 9.53
N ARG A 83 -16.14 5.88 8.32
CA ARG A 83 -15.41 5.39 7.14
C ARG A 83 -14.24 6.32 6.78
N TYR A 84 -14.46 7.63 6.74
CA TYR A 84 -13.42 8.61 6.46
C TYR A 84 -12.29 8.53 7.49
N ASN A 85 -12.62 8.51 8.79
CA ASN A 85 -11.63 8.42 9.86
C ASN A 85 -10.80 7.13 9.81
N TYR A 86 -11.43 6.00 9.50
CA TYR A 86 -10.74 4.72 9.32
C TYR A 86 -9.73 4.78 8.17
N LEU A 87 -10.16 5.26 7.00
CA LEU A 87 -9.28 5.38 5.82
C LEU A 87 -8.15 6.38 6.06
N LEU A 88 -8.43 7.49 6.76
CA LEU A 88 -7.43 8.48 7.12
C LEU A 88 -6.37 7.88 8.06
N LYS A 89 -6.79 7.08 9.05
CA LYS A 89 -5.88 6.36 9.94
C LYS A 89 -4.99 5.39 9.15
N ARG A 90 -5.59 4.59 8.26
CA ARG A 90 -4.87 3.66 7.38
C ARG A 90 -3.83 4.38 6.50
N ALA A 91 -4.19 5.52 5.91
CA ALA A 91 -3.28 6.29 5.06
C ALA A 91 -2.09 6.86 5.85
N LYS A 92 -2.32 7.30 7.09
CA LYS A 92 -1.26 7.74 8.02
C LYS A 92 -0.32 6.60 8.40
N GLU A 93 -0.85 5.40 8.65
CA GLU A 93 -0.06 4.20 8.97
C GLU A 93 0.87 3.78 7.82
N LEU A 94 0.45 4.01 6.56
CA LEU A 94 1.26 3.77 5.37
C LEU A 94 2.24 4.91 5.04
N GLY A 95 2.29 5.98 5.83
CA GLY A 95 3.23 7.09 5.62
C GLY A 95 2.83 8.05 4.49
N LEU A 96 1.61 7.98 3.97
CA LEU A 96 1.11 8.81 2.85
C LEU A 96 0.81 10.27 3.25
N ARG A 97 1.47 10.80 4.29
CA ARG A 97 1.12 12.10 4.91
C ARG A 97 1.24 13.28 3.93
N ASN A 98 2.18 13.22 2.99
CA ASN A 98 2.38 14.29 2.01
C ASN A 98 1.26 14.30 0.96
N ASP A 99 0.77 13.13 0.55
CA ASP A 99 -0.31 12.97 -0.43
C ASP A 99 -1.70 13.31 0.15
N LEU A 100 -1.81 13.40 1.47
CA LEU A 100 -3.03 13.83 2.15
C LEU A 100 -3.33 15.33 1.98
N TYR A 101 -2.31 16.18 1.77
CA TYR A 101 -2.50 17.62 1.59
C TYR A 101 -3.10 17.98 0.22
N GLU A 102 -2.82 17.16 -0.79
CA GLU A 102 -3.41 17.25 -2.15
C GLU A 102 -4.83 16.66 -2.23
N ALA A 103 -5.37 16.20 -1.10
CA ALA A 103 -6.64 15.49 -1.01
C ALA A 103 -7.66 16.15 -0.07
N GLN A 104 -7.28 17.24 0.60
CA GLN A 104 -8.12 17.98 1.54
C GLN A 104 -8.88 19.11 0.85
#